data_AF-A0A847MCE9-F1
#
_entry.id   AF-A0A847MCE9-F1
#
_cell.length_a   1.000
_cell.length_b   1.000
_cell.length_c   1.000
_cell.angle_alpha   90.00
_cell.angle_beta   90.00
_cell.angle_gamma   90.00
#
_symmetry.space_group_name_H-M   'P 1'
#
loop_
_entity.id
_entity.type
_entity.pdbx_description
1 polymer ?
#
loop_
_entity_poly.entity_id
_entity_poly.type
_entity_poly.pdbx_seq_one_letter_code
_entity_poly.pdbx_strand_id
1 'polypeptide(L)'
;FGIYWSAIWVGGIAIIIDFGTKELKSMYIGLGYFISTFPSFFTPIIGGKIADFYGYQKVFWVSLIINFIAFILLLGVREPRVFKESELD
;
A
#
# COMPACT_ATOMS: atom_id res chain seq x y z
N PHE A 1 -2.46 -14.21 -7.60
CA PHE A 1 -1.61 -13.88 -6.45
C PHE A 1 -0.25 -13.30 -6.86
N GLY A 2 0.55 -13.96 -7.70
CA GLY A 2 1.90 -13.49 -8.05
C GLY A 2 1.99 -12.07 -8.64
N ILE A 3 1.16 -11.74 -9.64
CA ILE A 3 1.18 -10.43 -10.31
C ILE A 3 0.90 -9.29 -9.33
N TYR A 4 -0.17 -9.42 -8.53
CA TYR A 4 -0.54 -8.45 -7.50
C TYR A 4 0.59 -8.21 -6.50
N TRP A 5 1.21 -9.29 -6.01
CA TRP A 5 2.29 -9.20 -5.04
C TRP A 5 3.54 -8.56 -5.64
N SER A 6 3.89 -8.90 -6.89
CA SER A 6 5.00 -8.26 -7.58
C SER A 6 4.78 -6.76 -7.83
N ALA A 7 3.54 -6.35 -8.16
CA ALA A 7 3.21 -4.96 -8.41
C ALA A 7 3.38 -4.10 -7.15
N ILE A 8 2.92 -4.59 -6.00
CA ILE A 8 3.04 -3.88 -4.72
C ILE A 8 4.50 -3.80 -4.26
N TRP A 9 5.23 -4.92 -4.28
CA TRP A 9 6.59 -4.97 -3.75
C TRP A 9 7.60 -4.22 -4.62
N VAL A 10 7.49 -4.34 -5.95
CA VAL A 10 8.45 -3.71 -6.88
C VAL A 10 8.05 -2.27 -7.15
N GLY A 11 6.77 -2.00 -7.45
CA GLY A 11 6.30 -0.65 -7.78
C GLY A 11 6.14 0.25 -6.55
N GLY A 12 5.61 -0.28 -5.45
CA GLY A 12 5.31 0.51 -4.24
C GLY A 12 6.57 1.06 -3.55
N ILE A 13 7.64 0.26 -3.47
CA ILE A 13 8.89 0.70 -2.86
C ILE A 13 9.60 1.74 -3.72
N ALA A 14 9.56 1.60 -5.06
CA ALA A 14 10.13 2.60 -5.97
C ALA A 14 9.49 3.99 -5.74
N ILE A 15 8.16 4.03 -5.68
CA ILE A 15 7.41 5.27 -5.41
C ILE A 15 7.82 5.90 -4.07
N ILE A 16 7.94 5.11 -3.00
CA ILE A 16 8.32 5.62 -1.66
C ILE A 16 9.74 6.21 -1.67
N ILE A 17 10.65 5.60 -2.42
CA ILE A 17 12.03 6.07 -2.56
C ILE A 17 12.08 7.38 -3.34
N ASP A 18 11.22 7.53 -4.35
CA ASP A 18 11.14 8.73 -5.18
C ASP A 18 10.62 9.96 -4.41
N PHE A 19 9.90 9.78 -3.30
CA PHE A 19 9.40 10.89 -2.47
C PHE A 19 10.43 11.43 -1.45
N GLY A 20 11.58 10.79 -1.22
CA GLY A 20 12.48 11.12 -0.11
C GLY A 20 13.90 11.56 -0.52
N THR A 21 14.44 12.59 0.14
CA THR A 21 15.88 12.92 0.13
C THR A 21 16.73 11.80 0.77
N LYS A 22 18.00 11.68 0.37
CA LYS A 22 18.89 10.56 0.77
C LYS A 22 18.95 10.32 2.28
N GLU A 23 18.82 11.35 3.12
CA GLU A 23 18.83 11.19 4.59
C GLU A 23 17.53 10.59 5.18
N LEU A 24 16.36 10.84 4.57
CA LEU A 24 15.05 10.41 5.12
C LEU A 24 14.53 9.10 4.52
N LYS A 25 15.19 8.59 3.48
CA LYS A 25 14.80 7.37 2.76
C LYS A 25 14.55 6.17 3.68
N SER A 26 15.41 5.94 4.67
CA SER A 26 15.24 4.84 5.64
C SER A 26 13.99 5.01 6.52
N MET A 27 13.66 6.25 6.91
CA MET A 27 12.45 6.54 7.68
C MET A 27 11.19 6.31 6.85
N TYR A 28 11.17 6.77 5.58
CA TYR A 28 10.04 6.55 4.68
C TYR A 28 9.80 5.08 4.36
N ILE A 29 10.86 4.32 4.13
CA ILE A 29 10.76 2.86 3.95
C ILE A 29 10.19 2.21 5.22
N GLY A 30 10.71 2.56 6.40
CA GLY A 30 10.21 2.05 7.67
C GLY A 30 8.71 2.37 7.89
N LEU A 31 8.30 3.59 7.57
CA LEU A 31 6.90 4.01 7.66
C LEU A 31 6.01 3.27 6.66
N GLY A 32 6.49 3.05 5.43
CA GLY A 32 5.78 2.28 4.41
C GLY A 32 5.54 0.83 4.83
N TYR A 33 6.55 0.18 5.42
CA TYR A 33 6.40 -1.16 5.99
C TYR A 33 5.44 -1.17 7.19
N PHE A 34 5.53 -0.17 8.06
CA PHE A 34 4.63 -0.05 9.20
C PHE A 34 3.17 0.07 8.75
N ILE A 35 2.88 0.98 7.82
CA ILE A 35 1.51 1.17 7.28
C ILE A 35 1.02 -0.09 6.57
N SER A 36 1.89 -0.87 5.93
CA SER A 36 1.50 -2.11 5.24
C SER A 36 1.26 -3.27 6.23
N THR A 37 2.06 -3.35 7.28
CA THR A 37 2.06 -4.51 8.20
C THR A 37 1.09 -4.32 9.35
N PHE A 38 0.94 -3.09 9.85
CA PHE A 38 0.10 -2.79 11.01
C PHE A 38 -1.36 -3.22 10.82
N PRO A 39 -2.05 -2.91 9.70
CA PRO A 39 -3.42 -3.38 9.46
C PRO A 39 -3.54 -4.90 9.31
N SER A 40 -2.47 -5.56 8.84
CA SER A 40 -2.45 -7.01 8.64
C SER A 40 -2.59 -7.79 9.95
N PHE A 41 -2.14 -7.22 11.08
CA PHE A 41 -2.37 -7.81 12.41
C PHE A 41 -3.86 -7.84 12.78
N PHE A 42 -4.61 -6.81 12.44
CA PHE A 42 -6.02 -6.68 12.80
C PHE A 42 -6.97 -7.33 11.79
N THR A 43 -6.49 -7.56 10.56
CA THR A 43 -7.30 -8.09 9.46
C THR A 43 -7.95 -9.43 9.79
N PRO A 44 -7.25 -10.44 10.36
CA PRO A 44 -7.89 -11.71 10.74
C PRO A 44 -8.93 -11.55 11.84
N ILE A 45 -8.70 -10.65 12.81
CA ILE A 45 -9.62 -10.42 13.94
C ILE A 45 -10.92 -9.81 13.44
N ILE A 46 -10.81 -8.77 12.60
CA ILE A 46 -11.98 -8.07 12.05
C ILE A 46 -12.67 -8.95 11.01
N GLY A 47 -11.92 -9.55 10.10
CA GLY A 47 -12.45 -10.43 9.05
C GLY A 47 -13.10 -11.69 9.59
N GLY A 48 -12.48 -12.32 10.60
CA GLY A 48 -13.03 -13.49 11.29
C GLY A 48 -14.35 -13.17 11.97
N LYS A 49 -14.42 -12.08 12.75
CA LYS A 49 -15.68 -11.64 13.37
C LYS A 49 -16.79 -11.39 12.34
N ILE A 50 -16.47 -10.75 11.22
CA ILE A 50 -17.45 -10.53 10.15
C ILE A 50 -17.91 -11.86 9.55
N ALA A 51 -17.00 -12.81 9.34
CA ALA A 51 -17.32 -14.15 8.86
C ALA A 51 -18.24 -14.91 9.82
N ASP A 52 -17.98 -14.83 11.12
CA ASP A 52 -18.74 -15.55 12.15
C ASP A 52 -20.18 -15.05 12.28
N PHE A 53 -20.38 -13.72 12.25
CA PHE A 53 -21.72 -13.13 12.42
C PHE A 53 -22.53 -13.05 11.13
N TYR A 54 -21.87 -12.82 9.99
CA TYR A 54 -22.55 -12.48 8.73
C TYR A 54 -22.18 -13.38 7.56
N GLY A 55 -21.33 -14.39 7.78
CA GLY A 55 -20.85 -15.33 6.76
C GLY A 55 -19.70 -14.78 5.93
N TYR A 56 -18.98 -15.69 5.28
CA TYR A 56 -17.81 -15.37 4.45
C TYR A 56 -18.13 -14.44 3.27
N GLN A 57 -19.34 -14.51 2.70
CA GLN A 57 -19.72 -13.66 1.56
C GLN A 57 -19.60 -12.17 1.88
N LYS A 58 -19.92 -11.75 3.11
CA LYS A 58 -19.83 -10.35 3.53
C LYS A 58 -18.39 -9.89 3.69
N VAL A 59 -17.47 -10.77 4.08
CA VAL A 59 -16.03 -10.48 4.12
C VAL A 59 -15.52 -10.09 2.74
N PHE A 60 -15.89 -10.84 1.70
CA PHE A 60 -15.49 -10.54 0.32
C PHE A 60 -16.01 -9.19 -0.16
N TRP A 61 -17.27 -8.84 0.14
CA TRP A 61 -17.82 -7.53 -0.20
C TRP A 61 -17.11 -6.39 0.52
N VAL A 62 -16.78 -6.56 1.80
CA VAL A 62 -16.00 -5.57 2.57
C VAL A 62 -14.60 -5.41 1.96
N SER A 63 -13.92 -6.51 1.64
CA SER A 63 -12.61 -6.46 0.97
C SER A 63 -12.68 -5.76 -0.39
N LEU A 64 -13.74 -5.99 -1.17
CA LEU A 64 -13.95 -5.34 -2.45
C LEU A 64 -14.11 -3.81 -2.28
N ILE A 65 -14.94 -3.37 -1.33
CA ILE A 65 -15.16 -1.94 -1.06
C ILE A 65 -13.87 -1.26 -0.61
N ILE A 66 -13.10 -1.90 0.28
CA ILE A 66 -11.81 -1.37 0.75
C ILE A 66 -10.81 -1.24 -0.42
N ASN A 67 -10.70 -2.26 -1.27
CA ASN A 67 -9.82 -2.20 -2.44
C ASN A 67 -10.27 -1.13 -3.44
N PHE A 68 -11.58 -0.94 -3.60
CA PHE A 68 -12.11 0.09 -4.48
C PHE A 68 -11.82 1.50 -3.95
N ILE A 69 -11.95 1.73 -2.65
CA ILE A 69 -11.54 3.00 -2.01
C ILE A 69 -10.05 3.23 -2.19
N ALA A 70 -9.22 2.20 -1.96
CA ALA A 70 -7.78 2.30 -2.16
C ALA A 70 -7.43 2.66 -3.62
N PHE A 71 -8.12 2.06 -4.58
CA PHE A 71 -7.96 2.39 -6.00
C PHE A 71 -8.32 3.85 -6.30
N ILE A 72 -9.44 4.36 -5.77
CA ILE A 72 -9.83 5.77 -5.93
C ILE A 72 -8.77 6.71 -5.32
N LEU A 73 -8.27 6.39 -4.13
CA LEU A 73 -7.21 7.19 -3.49
C LEU A 73 -5.93 7.20 -4.32
N LEU A 74 -5.56 6.07 -4.93
CA LEU A 74 -4.40 5.98 -5.81
C LEU A 74 -4.54 6.90 -7.04
N LEU A 75 -5.74 7.06 -7.60
CA LEU A 75 -5.96 8.00 -8.73
C LEU A 75 -5.72 9.47 -8.33
N GLY A 76 -5.84 9.80 -7.04
CA GLY A 76 -5.55 11.14 -6.51
C GLY A 76 -4.08 11.37 -6.16
N VAL A 77 -3.25 10.33 -6.14
CA VAL A 77 -1.81 10.46 -5.87
C VAL A 77 -1.15 11.16 -7.06
N ARG A 78 -0.59 12.34 -6.79
CA ARG A 78 0.26 13.02 -7.77
C ARG A 78 1.61 12.32 -7.81
N GLU A 79 2.03 11.88 -8.99
CA GLU A 79 3.34 11.31 -9.20
C GLU A 79 4.44 12.29 -8.72
N PRO A 80 5.40 11.83 -7.91
CA PRO A 80 6.58 12.62 -7.61
C PRO A 80 7.39 12.76 -8.90
N ARG A 81 7.42 13.96 -9.46
CA ARG A 81 8.36 14.30 -10.53
C ARG A 81 9.76 14.36 -9.92
N VAL A 82 10.45 13.22 -9.84
CA VAL A 82 11.86 13.24 -9.48
C VAL A 82 12.66 13.66 -10.69
N PHE A 83 13.24 14.85 -10.55
CA PHE A 83 14.35 15.44 -11.28
C PHE A 83 15.11 14.47 -12.19
N LYS A 84 15.05 14.74 -13.49
CA LYS A 84 15.88 14.14 -14.53
C LYS A 84 17.26 14.82 -14.64
N GLU A 85 17.75 15.48 -13.60
CA GLU A 85 18.83 16.46 -13.75
C GLU A 85 19.75 16.51 -12.53
N SER A 86 20.63 15.50 -12.39
CA SER A 86 21.96 15.68 -11.77
C SER A 86 22.94 14.52 -12.06
N GLU A 87 22.84 13.84 -13.22
CA GLU A 87 23.95 13.03 -13.77
C GLU A 87 24.73 13.79 -14.86
N LEU A 88 24.63 15.12 -14.84
CA LEU A 88 25.54 16.03 -15.53
C LEU A 88 26.07 16.99 -14.47
N ASP A 89 27.11 16.55 -13.76
CA ASP A 89 28.21 17.36 -13.20
C ASP A 89 29.29 16.42 -12.61
#